data_AF-A0A1Q3TNG0-F1
#
_entry.id   AF-A0A1Q3TNG0-F1
#
_cell.length_a   1.000
_cell.length_b   1.000
_cell.length_c   1.000
_cell.angle_alpha   90.00
_cell.angle_beta   90.00
_cell.angle_gamma   90.00
#
_symmetry.space_group_name_H-M   'P 1'
#
loop_
_entity.id
_entity.type
_entity.pdbx_description
1 polymer ?
#
loop_
_entity_poly.entity_id
_entity_poly.type
_entity_poly.pdbx_seq_one_letter_code
_entity_poly.pdbx_strand_id
1 'polypeptide(L)'
;MITRVKKRYDIEITQENAVHSKTFELDKNIIKVHGLLLESDRDDFLFYRGFCKIEINRQEIFPEGYAAKLLMSGVNVSPNDRYYELGGLEPGNGQVRVEYKDNTHILLAFANYRVSLYLDCEITEML
;
A
#
# COMPACT_ATOMS: atom_id res chain seq x y z
N MET A 1 3.97 -11.33 23.94
CA MET A 1 3.83 -12.36 22.88
C MET A 1 4.12 -11.75 21.51
N ILE A 2 4.69 -12.52 20.57
CA ILE A 2 4.88 -12.08 19.16
C ILE A 2 3.75 -12.65 18.30
N THR A 3 3.09 -11.81 17.50
CA THR A 3 1.99 -12.23 16.63
C THR A 3 2.01 -11.50 15.28
N ARG A 4 1.28 -12.06 14.29
CA ARG A 4 1.10 -11.48 12.95
C ARG A 4 -0.24 -10.77 12.87
N VAL A 5 -0.26 -9.52 12.42
CA VAL A 5 -1.48 -8.72 12.24
C VAL A 5 -1.46 -8.02 10.88
N LYS A 6 -2.64 -7.86 10.28
CA LYS A 6 -2.80 -7.07 9.06
C LYS A 6 -3.22 -5.64 9.43
N LYS A 7 -2.57 -4.66 8.82
CA LYS A 7 -2.92 -3.22 8.97
C LYS A 7 -3.34 -2.67 7.62
N ARG A 8 -4.21 -1.66 7.64
CA ARG A 8 -4.78 -1.04 6.45
C ARG A 8 -4.68 0.47 6.55
N TYR A 9 -4.23 1.10 5.47
CA TYR A 9 -4.06 2.53 5.36
C TYR A 9 -4.68 3.03 4.07
N ASP A 10 -5.60 3.98 4.18
CA ASP A 10 -6.42 4.44 3.05
C ASP A 10 -5.98 5.84 2.58
N ILE A 11 -5.85 5.98 1.27
CA ILE A 11 -5.64 7.24 0.56
C ILE A 11 -6.82 7.51 -0.38
N GLU A 12 -7.41 8.70 -0.25
CA GLU A 12 -8.51 9.15 -1.11
C GLU A 12 -7.93 9.82 -2.34
N ILE A 13 -8.38 9.40 -3.52
CA ILE A 13 -7.97 9.96 -4.81
C ILE A 13 -9.12 10.84 -5.30
N THR A 14 -8.98 12.15 -5.09
CA THR A 14 -10.07 13.12 -5.29
C THR A 14 -9.90 13.96 -6.57
N GLN A 15 -8.80 13.78 -7.30
CA GLN A 15 -8.49 14.54 -8.51
C GLN A 15 -7.71 13.66 -9.48
N GLU A 16 -8.08 13.68 -10.76
CA GLU A 16 -7.33 13.03 -11.84
C GLU A 16 -6.03 13.75 -12.18
N ASN A 17 -5.05 13.01 -12.71
CA ASN A 17 -3.73 13.53 -13.12
C ASN A 17 -2.93 14.23 -12.01
N ALA A 18 -3.35 14.09 -10.75
CA ALA A 18 -2.67 14.64 -9.59
C ALA A 18 -1.92 13.54 -8.83
N VAL A 19 -0.86 13.96 -8.13
CA VAL A 19 -0.18 13.11 -7.14
C VAL A 19 -0.83 13.36 -5.78
N HIS A 20 -1.35 12.29 -5.20
CA HIS A 20 -1.91 12.26 -3.85
C HIS A 20 -0.87 11.65 -2.93
N SER A 21 -0.47 12.36 -1.87
CA SER A 21 0.55 11.89 -0.92
C SER A 21 -0.02 11.83 0.49
N LYS A 22 0.25 10.72 1.19
CA LYS A 22 -0.14 10.54 2.60
C LYS A 22 0.94 9.77 3.35
N THR A 23 1.28 10.26 4.53
CA THR A 23 2.14 9.58 5.49
C THR A 23 1.28 9.04 6.62
N PHE A 24 1.52 7.79 7.01
CA PHE A 24 0.86 7.12 8.11
C PHE A 24 1.89 6.72 9.16
N GLU A 25 1.50 6.86 10.42
CA GLU A 25 2.28 6.34 11.54
C GLU A 25 1.91 4.86 11.75
N LEU A 26 2.94 4.03 11.87
CA LEU A 26 2.85 2.63 12.27
C LEU A 26 2.69 2.57 13.79
N ASP A 27 1.89 1.61 14.26
CA ASP A 27 1.77 1.34 15.69
C ASP A 27 3.15 1.03 16.29
N LYS A 28 3.44 1.63 17.44
CA LYS A 28 4.75 1.52 18.12
C LYS A 28 5.18 0.09 18.47
N ASN A 29 4.22 -0.82 18.50
CA ASN A 29 4.42 -2.21 18.85
C ASN A 29 4.68 -3.11 17.63
N ILE A 30 4.60 -2.57 16.41
CA ILE A 30 5.08 -3.23 15.20
C ILE A 30 6.61 -3.31 15.29
N ILE A 31 7.14 -4.50 15.10
CA ILE A 31 8.58 -4.78 15.12
C ILE A 31 9.12 -5.17 13.75
N LYS A 32 8.25 -5.68 12.84
CA LYS A 32 8.62 -5.96 11.43
C LYS A 32 7.42 -5.79 10.48
N VAL A 33 7.71 -5.43 9.24
CA VAL A 33 6.76 -5.45 8.11
C VAL A 33 7.25 -6.50 7.11
N HIS A 34 6.51 -7.60 6.97
CA HIS A 34 6.96 -8.70 6.09
C HIS A 34 6.32 -8.68 4.71
N GLY A 35 5.28 -7.89 4.49
CA GLY A 35 4.70 -7.78 3.16
C GLY A 35 3.70 -6.66 3.03
N LEU A 36 3.34 -6.36 1.79
CA LEU A 36 2.31 -5.39 1.46
C LEU A 36 1.50 -5.79 0.22
N LEU A 37 0.31 -5.22 0.06
CA LEU A 37 -0.45 -5.24 -1.19
C LEU A 37 -1.31 -3.97 -1.31
N LEU A 38 -1.72 -3.65 -2.53
CA LEU A 38 -2.68 -2.59 -2.82
C LEU A 38 -4.03 -3.18 -3.24
N GLU A 39 -5.10 -2.55 -2.79
CA GLU A 39 -6.49 -2.79 -3.21
C GLU A 39 -7.20 -1.46 -3.39
N SER A 40 -8.34 -1.46 -4.07
CA SER A 40 -9.12 -0.26 -4.32
C SER A 40 -10.60 -0.59 -4.36
N ASP A 41 -11.44 0.33 -3.88
CA ASP A 41 -12.90 0.23 -4.14
C ASP A 41 -13.26 0.41 -5.63
N ARG A 42 -12.27 0.80 -6.45
CA ARG A 42 -12.25 0.77 -7.90
C ARG A 42 -11.01 0.02 -8.40
N ASP A 43 -11.08 -1.31 -8.42
CA ASP A 43 -9.98 -2.18 -8.89
C ASP A 43 -9.56 -1.86 -10.32
N ASP A 44 -10.52 -1.52 -11.18
CA ASP A 44 -10.27 -1.08 -12.56
C ASP A 44 -9.40 0.19 -12.60
N PHE A 45 -9.62 1.13 -11.67
CA PHE A 45 -8.80 2.34 -11.59
C PHE A 45 -7.39 2.03 -11.09
N LEU A 46 -7.28 1.20 -10.04
CA LEU A 46 -5.98 0.75 -9.55
C LEU A 46 -5.18 0.04 -10.65
N PHE A 47 -5.86 -0.76 -11.46
CA PHE A 47 -5.25 -1.54 -12.53
C PHE A 47 -4.81 -0.68 -13.74
N TYR A 48 -5.69 0.20 -14.22
CA TYR A 48 -5.47 0.93 -15.49
C TYR A 48 -4.88 2.32 -15.32
N ARG A 49 -5.09 2.97 -14.17
CA ARG A 49 -4.77 4.39 -13.95
C ARG A 49 -3.68 4.60 -12.90
N GLY A 50 -3.48 3.64 -12.01
CA GLY A 50 -2.67 3.78 -10.80
C GLY A 50 -1.17 3.60 -10.95
N PHE A 51 -0.43 4.59 -10.45
CA PHE A 51 1.01 4.53 -10.24
C PHE A 51 1.33 4.97 -8.81
N CYS A 52 2.35 4.41 -8.19
CA CYS A 52 2.67 4.70 -6.81
C CYS A 52 4.17 4.86 -6.56
N LYS A 53 4.48 5.49 -5.43
CA LYS A 53 5.74 5.41 -4.70
C LYS A 53 5.41 4.99 -3.27
N ILE A 54 6.16 4.04 -2.71
CA ILE A 54 5.96 3.59 -1.33
C ILE A 54 7.30 3.62 -0.60
N GLU A 55 7.33 4.33 0.51
CA GLU A 55 8.47 4.40 1.42
C GLU A 55 8.07 3.86 2.79
N ILE A 56 8.91 3.02 3.39
CA ILE A 56 8.78 2.60 4.79
C ILE A 56 10.10 2.94 5.48
N ASN A 57 10.06 3.60 6.63
CA ASN A 57 11.27 4.04 7.31
C ASN A 57 12.19 4.93 6.44
N ARG A 58 11.61 5.80 5.60
CA ARG A 58 12.33 6.62 4.59
C ARG A 58 13.14 5.79 3.57
N GLN A 59 13.05 4.47 3.60
CA GLN A 59 13.59 3.59 2.58
C GLN A 59 12.55 3.46 1.47
N GLU A 60 12.98 3.74 0.25
CA GLU A 60 12.17 3.49 -0.93
C GLU A 60 12.00 1.99 -1.13
N ILE A 61 10.74 1.53 -1.07
CA ILE A 61 10.37 0.14 -1.32
C ILE A 61 9.93 -0.03 -2.76
N PHE A 62 9.12 0.91 -3.25
CA PHE A 62 8.75 1.02 -4.65
C PHE A 62 9.00 2.46 -5.14
N PRO A 63 9.72 2.63 -6.26
CA PRO A 63 10.12 3.94 -6.76
C PRO A 63 8.94 4.73 -7.31
N GLU A 64 9.14 6.03 -7.52
CA GLU A 64 8.18 6.87 -8.24
C GLU A 64 7.84 6.26 -9.62
N GLY A 65 6.55 6.24 -9.95
CA GLY A 65 6.09 5.69 -11.23
C GLY A 65 6.06 4.16 -11.27
N TYR A 66 6.13 3.47 -10.12
CA TYR A 66 5.87 2.05 -10.07
C TYR A 66 4.39 1.76 -10.38
N ALA A 67 4.10 0.82 -11.26
CA ALA A 67 2.73 0.53 -11.66
C ALA A 67 1.97 -0.16 -10.51
N ALA A 68 0.92 0.48 -9.99
CA ALA A 68 0.21 0.00 -8.80
C ALA A 68 -0.44 -1.37 -9.00
N LYS A 69 -0.83 -1.70 -10.25
CA LYS A 69 -1.36 -3.01 -10.64
C LYS A 69 -0.44 -4.18 -10.34
N LEU A 70 0.87 -3.96 -10.23
CA LEU A 70 1.85 -5.00 -9.89
C LEU A 70 1.79 -5.39 -8.40
N LEU A 71 1.14 -4.56 -7.58
CA LEU A 71 0.94 -4.79 -6.14
C LEU A 71 -0.48 -5.28 -5.82
N MET A 72 -1.29 -5.55 -6.85
CA MET A 72 -2.62 -6.17 -6.70
C MET A 72 -2.48 -7.69 -6.62
N SER A 73 -3.32 -8.33 -5.80
CA SER A 73 -3.42 -9.80 -5.76
C SER A 73 -4.59 -10.28 -6.62
N GLY A 74 -4.33 -11.25 -7.49
CA GLY A 74 -5.40 -11.88 -8.28
C GLY A 74 -6.35 -12.72 -7.43
N VAL A 75 -7.60 -12.84 -7.87
CA VAL A 75 -8.64 -13.63 -7.16
C VAL A 75 -8.28 -15.11 -7.00
N ASN A 76 -7.47 -15.65 -7.91
CA ASN A 76 -7.02 -17.05 -7.90
C ASN A 76 -5.82 -17.29 -6.97
N VAL A 77 -5.26 -16.24 -6.34
CA VAL A 77 -4.17 -16.36 -5.37
C VAL A 77 -4.77 -16.73 -4.01
N SER A 78 -4.23 -17.79 -3.42
CA SER A 78 -4.55 -18.23 -2.06
C SER A 78 -4.46 -17.04 -1.09
N PRO A 79 -5.42 -16.87 -0.14
CA PRO A 79 -5.41 -15.76 0.81
C PRO A 79 -4.07 -15.56 1.55
N ASN A 80 -3.34 -16.64 1.83
CA ASN A 80 -2.06 -16.59 2.54
C ASN A 80 -0.90 -16.08 1.66
N ASP A 81 -1.04 -16.12 0.34
CA ASP A 81 0.05 -15.84 -0.62
C ASP A 81 -0.15 -14.48 -1.33
N ARG A 82 -1.06 -13.63 -0.82
CA ARG A 82 -1.50 -12.40 -1.51
C ARG A 82 -0.52 -11.24 -1.42
N TYR A 83 0.34 -11.21 -0.40
CA TYR A 83 1.21 -10.07 -0.12
C TYR A 83 2.50 -10.16 -0.94
N TYR A 84 2.98 -9.03 -1.45
CA TYR A 84 4.36 -8.88 -1.90
C TYR A 84 5.28 -9.03 -0.69
N GLU A 85 6.26 -9.93 -0.76
CA GLU A 85 7.16 -10.24 0.35
C GLU A 85 8.26 -9.17 0.50
N LEU A 86 8.45 -8.69 1.73
CA LEU A 86 9.48 -7.72 2.13
C LEU A 86 10.55 -8.31 3.05
N GLY A 87 10.44 -9.60 3.42
CA GLY A 87 11.46 -10.29 4.22
C GLY A 87 11.60 -9.83 5.68
N GLY A 88 10.64 -9.06 6.20
CA GLY A 88 10.62 -8.63 7.60
C GLY A 88 11.40 -7.34 7.84
N LEU A 89 11.07 -6.29 7.09
CA LEU A 89 11.64 -4.95 7.19
C LEU A 89 11.40 -4.35 8.58
N GLU A 90 12.43 -3.75 9.18
CA GLU A 90 12.29 -3.02 10.44
C GLU A 90 11.50 -1.71 10.23
N PRO A 91 10.57 -1.36 11.13
CA PRO A 91 9.72 -0.18 11.00
C PRO A 91 10.49 1.13 11.18
N GLY A 92 11.68 1.09 11.80
CA GLY A 92 12.56 2.22 12.07
C GLY A 92 11.85 3.46 12.61
N ASN A 93 11.75 4.52 11.81
CA ASN A 93 11.07 5.77 12.21
C ASN A 93 9.55 5.63 12.40
N GLY A 94 8.98 4.45 12.14
CA GLY A 94 7.58 4.15 12.35
C GLY A 94 6.66 4.77 11.31
N GLN A 95 7.16 5.15 10.14
CA GLN A 95 6.33 5.79 9.11
C GLN A 95 6.26 4.96 7.83
N VAL A 96 5.07 4.93 7.24
CA VAL A 96 4.85 4.52 5.86
C VAL A 96 4.31 5.71 5.07
N ARG A 97 4.97 6.04 3.97
CA ARG A 97 4.56 7.10 3.06
C ARG A 97 4.14 6.51 1.73
N VAL A 98 2.97 6.92 1.27
CA VAL A 98 2.42 6.54 -0.03
C VAL A 98 2.26 7.81 -0.86
N GLU A 99 2.84 7.82 -2.05
CA GLU A 99 2.46 8.73 -3.11
C GLU A 99 1.73 7.92 -4.18
N TYR A 100 0.61 8.42 -4.64
CA TYR A 100 -0.21 7.75 -5.63
C TYR A 100 -0.62 8.74 -6.71
N LYS A 101 -0.35 8.39 -7.97
CA LYS A 101 -0.74 9.16 -9.14
C LYS A 101 -1.83 8.41 -9.88
N ASP A 102 -2.96 9.09 -10.03
CA ASP A 102 -3.99 8.71 -11.01
C ASP A 102 -3.60 9.28 -12.38
N ASN A 103 -3.61 8.46 -13.42
CA ASN A 103 -3.41 8.89 -14.79
C ASN A 103 -4.69 8.74 -15.61
N THR A 104 -4.89 9.69 -16.53
CA THR A 104 -6.01 9.63 -17.48
C THR A 104 -5.98 8.35 -18.30
N HIS A 105 -7.15 7.74 -18.47
CA HIS A 105 -7.35 6.58 -19.33
C HIS A 105 -8.50 6.83 -20.31
N ILE A 106 -8.30 6.45 -21.57
CA ILE A 106 -9.20 6.85 -22.68
C ILE A 106 -10.62 6.28 -22.55
N LEU A 107 -10.74 5.09 -21.94
CA LEU A 107 -12.02 4.35 -21.79
C LEU A 107 -12.60 4.42 -20.39
N LEU A 108 -11.90 5.03 -19.43
CA LEU A 108 -12.22 4.92 -18.02
C LEU A 108 -12.23 6.30 -17.39
N ALA A 109 -13.37 6.99 -17.52
CA ALA A 109 -13.55 8.35 -16.99
C ALA A 109 -13.34 8.38 -15.48
N PHE A 110 -12.67 9.43 -14.99
CA PHE A 110 -12.37 9.58 -13.57
C PHE A 110 -13.63 9.71 -12.71
N ALA A 111 -13.53 9.20 -11.49
CA ALA A 111 -14.43 9.38 -10.36
C ALA A 111 -13.58 9.25 -9.09
N ASN A 112 -14.00 9.89 -7.99
CA ASN A 112 -13.30 9.74 -6.73
C ASN A 112 -13.31 8.26 -6.30
N TYR A 113 -12.18 7.81 -5.77
CA TYR A 113 -12.00 6.42 -5.33
C TYR A 113 -10.93 6.36 -4.24
N ARG A 114 -10.85 5.21 -3.60
CA ARG A 114 -9.93 4.98 -2.49
C ARG A 114 -8.96 3.87 -2.84
N VAL A 115 -7.70 4.13 -2.59
CA VAL A 115 -6.64 3.10 -2.63
C VAL A 115 -6.28 2.73 -1.20
N SER A 116 -6.20 1.43 -0.94
CA SER A 116 -5.90 0.85 0.36
C SER A 116 -4.56 0.12 0.31
N LEU A 117 -3.61 0.56 1.11
CA LEU A 117 -2.37 -0.15 1.40
C LEU A 117 -2.60 -1.09 2.58
N TYR A 118 -2.43 -2.40 2.35
CA TYR A 118 -2.38 -3.37 3.43
C TYR A 118 -0.94 -3.73 3.74
N LEU A 119 -0.61 -3.83 5.04
CA LEU A 119 0.67 -4.30 5.53
C LEU A 119 0.50 -5.57 6.36
N ASP A 120 1.44 -6.49 6.22
CA ASP A 120 1.54 -7.71 7.02
C ASP A 120 2.60 -7.57 8.12
N CYS A 121 2.17 -7.16 9.31
CA CYS A 121 3.02 -6.72 10.40
C CYS A 121 3.22 -7.77 11.47
N GLU A 122 4.43 -7.84 12.01
CA GLU A 122 4.76 -8.59 13.21
C GLU A 122 4.75 -7.60 14.37
N ILE A 123 4.02 -7.93 15.43
CA ILE A 123 3.91 -7.10 16.62
C ILE A 123 4.42 -7.84 17.84
N THR A 124 4.92 -7.08 18.81
CA THR A 124 5.09 -7.53 20.19
C THR A 124 3.98 -6.93 21.06
N GLU A 125 3.46 -7.66 22.04
CA GLU A 125 2.66 -7.05 23.09
C GLU A 125 3.50 -5.99 23.82
N MET A 126 2.93 -4.81 24.02
CA MET A 126 3.48 -3.82 24.95
C MET A 126 3.08 -4.26 26.35
N LEU A 127 4.05 -4.58 27.18
CA LEU A 127 3.85 -4.80 28.63
C LEU A 127 3.46 -3.48 29.32
#